data_AF-I2QLY9-F1
#
_entry.id   AF-I2QLY9-F1
#
_cell.length_a   1.000
_cell.length_b   1.000
_cell.length_c   1.000
_cell.angle_alpha   90.00
_cell.angle_beta   90.00
_cell.angle_gamma   90.00
#
_symmetry.space_group_name_H-M   'P 1'
#
loop_
_entity.id
_entity.type
_entity.pdbx_description
1 polymer ?
#
loop_
_entity_poly.entity_id
_entity_poly.type
_entity_poly.pdbx_seq_one_letter_code
_entity_poly.pdbx_strand_id
1 'polypeptide(L)'
;MVQELRSSRNALRRGAAVALALSVALVSVSPVAAQSLTDRFKGLFGGKSDEPAQPKPAPAPGQPAADDDLDCPQVTVRAGASTYAVGATGKPAVGNEIRFQATITKMARECARNGGDITARIGIQGRVIAGPAGAPATVEVPLRVAVVQGGVGEKVIASKAYRTTVGMSEGGSVPFTFVAEDLVYPMPSAKDADSYIFYVGFDPQALSPEPKARAKKK
;
A
#
# COMPACT_ATOMS: atom_id res chain seq x y z
N MET A 1 -19.62 42.08 -54.39
CA MET A 1 -19.73 40.64 -54.08
C MET A 1 -20.69 40.53 -52.91
N VAL A 2 -21.82 39.88 -53.15
CA VAL A 2 -23.10 40.06 -52.44
C VAL A 2 -23.27 38.99 -51.36
N GLN A 3 -23.80 39.43 -50.23
CA GLN A 3 -24.33 38.67 -49.10
C GLN A 3 -25.52 37.80 -49.54
N GLU A 4 -25.57 36.49 -49.21
CA GLU A 4 -26.84 35.76 -49.15
C GLU A 4 -26.76 34.58 -48.17
N LEU A 5 -27.60 34.69 -47.14
CA LEU A 5 -28.02 33.65 -46.21
C LEU A 5 -29.08 32.76 -46.90
N ARG A 6 -28.98 31.44 -46.77
CA ARG A 6 -30.11 30.49 -46.89
C ARG A 6 -29.94 29.45 -45.78
N SER A 7 -30.74 29.39 -44.72
CA SER A 7 -32.18 29.14 -44.64
C SER A 7 -32.59 27.83 -45.31
N SER A 8 -32.73 26.78 -44.50
CA SER A 8 -33.85 25.84 -44.68
C SER A 8 -34.26 25.26 -43.34
N ARG A 9 -35.43 25.70 -42.90
CA ARG A 9 -36.28 25.07 -41.89
C ARG A 9 -36.67 23.68 -42.40
N ASN A 10 -36.84 22.72 -41.49
CA ASN A 10 -37.99 21.85 -41.58
C ASN A 10 -38.48 21.48 -40.19
N ALA A 11 -39.72 21.86 -39.96
CA ALA A 11 -40.52 21.61 -38.78
C ALA A 11 -41.57 20.54 -39.12
N LEU A 12 -42.34 20.15 -38.09
CA LEU A 12 -43.54 19.31 -38.09
C LEU A 12 -43.26 17.79 -38.01
N ARG A 13 -43.97 16.96 -37.25
CA ARG A 13 -45.20 17.06 -36.41
C ARG A 13 -45.25 15.79 -35.53
N ARG A 14 -45.54 15.88 -34.24
CA ARG A 14 -46.81 15.47 -33.58
C ARG A 14 -47.51 14.23 -34.16
N GLY A 15 -47.78 13.24 -33.31
CA GLY A 15 -48.83 12.24 -33.55
C GLY A 15 -48.79 11.09 -32.54
N ALA A 16 -49.89 10.90 -31.80
CA ALA A 16 -50.06 9.94 -30.73
C ALA A 16 -50.72 8.63 -31.20
N ALA A 17 -50.40 7.55 -30.48
CA ALA A 17 -51.26 6.43 -30.05
C ALA A 17 -51.92 5.45 -31.06
N VAL A 18 -52.06 4.22 -30.53
CA VAL A 18 -53.08 3.16 -30.77
C VAL A 18 -52.69 1.93 -31.63
N ALA A 19 -52.22 0.89 -30.91
CA ALA A 19 -52.79 -0.46 -30.72
C ALA A 19 -52.82 -1.59 -31.79
N LEU A 20 -52.55 -2.81 -31.26
CA LEU A 20 -53.08 -4.16 -31.52
C LEU A 20 -52.52 -5.08 -32.64
N ALA A 21 -51.89 -6.20 -32.21
CA ALA A 21 -52.11 -7.59 -32.70
C ALA A 21 -51.26 -8.57 -31.84
N LEU A 22 -51.87 -9.38 -30.95
CA LEU A 22 -52.21 -10.80 -31.11
C LEU A 22 -51.05 -11.77 -31.46
N SER A 23 -50.62 -12.57 -30.47
CA SER A 23 -50.32 -14.00 -30.68
C SER A 23 -50.22 -14.75 -29.35
N VAL A 24 -51.04 -15.79 -29.24
CA VAL A 24 -51.21 -16.73 -28.12
C VAL A 24 -50.08 -17.76 -28.15
N ALA A 25 -49.45 -18.03 -27.01
CA ALA A 25 -48.67 -19.26 -26.78
C ALA A 25 -48.95 -19.76 -25.36
N LEU A 26 -49.63 -20.91 -25.27
CA LEU A 26 -49.86 -21.67 -24.05
C LEU A 26 -48.55 -22.38 -23.66
N VAL A 27 -47.94 -21.96 -22.56
CA VAL A 27 -46.91 -22.75 -21.85
C VAL A 27 -47.40 -22.94 -20.42
N SER A 28 -47.57 -24.20 -20.05
CA SER A 28 -47.94 -24.67 -18.71
C SER A 28 -46.89 -24.27 -17.67
N VAL A 29 -47.27 -23.41 -16.73
CA VAL A 29 -46.46 -23.08 -15.54
C VAL A 29 -47.14 -23.65 -14.31
N SER A 30 -46.46 -24.55 -13.62
CA SER A 30 -46.86 -25.14 -12.34
C SER A 30 -47.06 -24.06 -11.26
N PRO A 31 -47.93 -24.27 -10.26
CA PRO A 31 -48.14 -23.29 -9.19
C PRO A 31 -46.97 -23.37 -8.21
N VAL A 32 -45.95 -22.53 -8.37
CA VAL A 32 -44.99 -22.27 -7.30
C VAL A 32 -45.65 -21.30 -6.32
N ALA A 33 -45.81 -21.81 -5.10
CA ALA A 33 -46.30 -21.11 -3.93
C ALA A 33 -45.69 -19.70 -3.80
N ALA A 34 -46.52 -18.75 -3.39
CA ALA A 34 -46.14 -17.39 -3.05
C ALA A 34 -44.97 -17.38 -2.06
N GLN A 35 -43.75 -17.18 -2.55
CA GLN A 35 -42.60 -16.88 -1.70
C GLN A 35 -42.62 -15.39 -1.42
N SER A 36 -43.23 -15.06 -0.28
CA SER A 36 -42.95 -13.91 0.59
C SER A 36 -41.92 -12.92 0.02
N LEU A 37 -42.40 -11.72 -0.36
CA LEU A 37 -41.56 -10.56 -0.69
C LEU A 37 -40.55 -10.23 0.43
N THR A 38 -40.84 -10.63 1.66
CA THR A 38 -39.99 -10.47 2.84
C THR A 38 -38.68 -11.27 2.75
N ASP A 39 -38.66 -12.41 2.06
CA ASP A 39 -37.44 -13.23 1.87
C ASP A 39 -36.49 -12.65 0.83
N ARG A 40 -37.03 -11.93 -0.17
CA ARG A 40 -36.22 -11.23 -1.17
C ARG A 40 -35.61 -9.94 -0.61
N PHE A 41 -36.30 -9.27 0.31
CA PHE A 41 -35.80 -8.04 0.96
C PHE A 41 -34.71 -8.33 2.01
N LYS A 42 -34.77 -9.48 2.70
CA LYS A 42 -33.72 -9.95 3.63
C LYS A 42 -32.39 -10.30 2.95
N GLY A 43 -32.40 -10.55 1.64
CA GLY A 43 -31.18 -10.82 0.86
C GLY A 43 -30.42 -9.56 0.42
N LEU A 44 -31.07 -8.39 0.45
CA LEU A 44 -30.53 -7.16 -0.15
C LEU A 44 -30.02 -6.14 0.89
N PHE A 45 -30.45 -6.26 2.15
CA PHE A 45 -29.95 -5.48 3.29
C PHE A 45 -29.28 -6.42 4.28
N GLY A 46 -27.98 -6.64 4.06
CA GLY A 46 -27.14 -7.66 4.69
C GLY A 46 -27.19 -7.69 6.22
N GLY A 47 -27.91 -8.68 6.74
CA GLY A 47 -27.93 -9.02 8.16
C GLY A 47 -28.26 -10.50 8.33
N LYS A 48 -27.28 -11.37 8.09
CA LYS A 48 -27.28 -12.74 8.63
C LYS A 48 -26.16 -12.82 9.66
N SER A 49 -26.58 -12.80 10.92
CA SER A 49 -25.82 -13.31 12.05
C SER A 49 -25.78 -14.85 11.96
N ASP A 50 -24.65 -15.40 12.38
CA ASP A 50 -24.37 -16.83 12.60
C ASP A 50 -24.29 -17.73 11.36
N GLU A 51 -23.22 -17.52 10.59
CA GLU A 51 -22.57 -18.57 9.79
C GLU A 51 -21.15 -18.76 10.36
N PRO A 52 -20.77 -19.96 10.83
CA PRO A 52 -19.38 -20.23 11.22
C PRO A 52 -18.47 -20.02 10.01
N ALA A 53 -17.42 -19.21 10.19
CA ALA A 53 -16.41 -18.98 9.17
C ALA A 53 -15.93 -20.32 8.58
N GLN A 54 -16.12 -20.53 7.28
CA GLN A 54 -15.49 -21.62 6.56
C GLN A 54 -13.98 -21.57 6.79
N PRO A 55 -13.34 -22.66 7.22
CA PRO A 55 -11.89 -22.71 7.33
C PRO A 55 -11.28 -22.46 5.95
N LYS A 56 -10.29 -21.55 5.90
CA LYS A 56 -9.45 -21.33 4.72
C LYS A 56 -8.96 -22.68 4.17
N PRO A 57 -8.93 -22.88 2.84
CA PRO A 57 -8.31 -24.07 2.26
C PRO A 57 -6.89 -24.27 2.79
N ALA A 58 -6.56 -25.50 3.19
CA ALA A 58 -5.21 -25.85 3.61
C ALA A 58 -4.20 -25.52 2.49
N PRO A 59 -2.97 -25.09 2.83
CA PRO A 59 -1.92 -24.88 1.84
C PRO A 59 -1.67 -26.16 1.03
N ALA A 60 -1.37 -26.00 -0.27
CA ALA A 60 -1.00 -27.11 -1.12
C ALA A 60 0.26 -27.82 -0.58
N PRO A 61 0.39 -29.16 -0.71
CA PRO A 61 1.58 -29.88 -0.28
C PRO A 61 2.83 -29.34 -0.99
N GLY A 62 3.77 -28.78 -0.23
CA GLY A 62 5.02 -28.21 -0.77
C GLY A 62 5.20 -26.71 -0.54
N GLN A 63 4.20 -26.01 0.01
CA GLN A 63 4.40 -24.67 0.59
C GLN A 63 4.94 -24.81 2.03
N PRO A 64 6.07 -24.18 2.41
CA PRO A 64 6.36 -23.94 3.82
C PRO A 64 5.17 -23.19 4.41
N ALA A 65 4.48 -23.82 5.36
CA ALA A 65 3.28 -23.26 5.98
C ALA A 65 3.67 -22.59 7.30
N ALA A 66 3.44 -21.27 7.39
CA ALA A 66 3.16 -20.50 8.61
C ALA A 66 4.19 -20.45 9.76
N ASP A 67 5.20 -21.32 9.84
CA ASP A 67 6.18 -21.28 10.93
C ASP A 67 7.12 -20.06 10.82
N ASP A 68 7.52 -19.69 9.60
CA ASP A 68 8.32 -18.47 9.34
C ASP A 68 7.58 -17.17 9.73
N ASP A 69 6.24 -17.20 9.69
CA ASP A 69 5.40 -16.04 9.99
C ASP A 69 5.26 -15.79 11.51
N LEU A 70 5.43 -16.87 12.31
CA LEU A 70 5.44 -16.82 13.78
C LEU A 70 6.76 -16.27 14.34
N ASP A 71 7.85 -16.38 13.58
CA ASP A 71 9.19 -15.95 14.00
C ASP A 71 9.61 -14.58 13.49
N CYS A 72 8.78 -13.96 12.67
CA CYS A 72 9.09 -12.67 12.09
C CYS A 72 8.37 -11.55 12.86
N PRO A 73 9.11 -10.71 13.61
CA PRO A 73 8.57 -9.56 14.34
C PRO A 73 7.63 -8.68 13.51
N GLN A 74 6.64 -8.05 14.14
CA GLN A 74 5.80 -7.09 13.43
C GLN A 74 6.62 -5.93 12.84
N VAL A 75 6.23 -5.46 11.66
CA VAL A 75 6.85 -4.31 11.00
C VAL A 75 5.95 -3.08 11.14
N THR A 76 6.52 -1.99 11.63
CA THR A 76 5.81 -0.73 11.82
C THR A 76 6.68 0.45 11.40
N VAL A 77 6.03 1.57 11.09
CA VAL A 77 6.75 2.80 10.77
C VAL A 77 7.17 3.49 12.06
N ARG A 78 8.43 3.89 12.18
CA ARG A 78 8.91 4.65 13.34
C ARG A 78 8.18 5.98 13.43
N ALA A 79 7.78 6.37 14.65
CA ALA A 79 7.11 7.63 14.90
C ALA A 79 7.90 8.82 14.28
N GLY A 80 7.22 9.66 13.50
CA GLY A 80 7.81 10.80 12.81
C GLY A 80 8.59 10.48 11.52
N ALA A 81 8.72 9.22 11.13
CA ALA A 81 9.51 8.80 9.97
C ALA A 81 8.68 8.24 8.79
N SER A 82 7.36 8.47 8.78
CA SER A 82 6.44 8.00 7.74
C SER A 82 6.43 8.85 6.47
N THR A 83 6.97 10.06 6.54
CA THR A 83 7.06 11.00 5.42
C THR A 83 8.45 11.64 5.37
N TYR A 84 8.88 11.97 4.16
CA TYR A 84 10.13 12.68 3.92
C TYR A 84 9.88 13.77 2.90
N ALA A 85 10.03 15.04 3.30
CA ALA A 85 9.80 16.18 2.43
C ALA A 85 11.09 16.97 2.24
N VAL A 86 11.33 17.41 1.01
CA VAL A 86 12.49 18.24 0.65
C VAL A 86 12.01 19.53 0.05
N GLY A 87 12.52 20.64 0.57
CA GLY A 87 12.24 21.98 0.11
C GLY A 87 13.12 22.40 -1.07
N ALA A 88 12.86 23.59 -1.59
CA ALA A 88 13.76 24.25 -2.52
C ALA A 88 15.14 24.46 -1.87
N THR A 89 16.17 24.62 -2.70
CA THR A 89 17.55 24.74 -2.22
C THR A 89 17.68 25.83 -1.16
N GLY A 90 18.17 25.46 0.02
CA GLY A 90 18.35 26.38 1.16
C GLY A 90 17.05 26.75 1.90
N LYS A 91 15.90 26.16 1.56
CA LYS A 91 14.61 26.47 2.15
C LYS A 91 13.97 25.25 2.84
N PRO A 92 13.20 25.48 3.92
CA PRO A 92 12.44 24.41 4.56
C PRO A 92 11.36 23.87 3.63
N ALA A 93 10.99 22.59 3.81
CA ALA A 93 9.94 21.92 3.03
C ALA A 93 8.53 22.31 3.49
N VAL A 94 8.14 23.57 3.26
CA VAL A 94 6.83 24.11 3.70
C VAL A 94 6.10 24.82 2.56
N GLY A 95 4.79 24.60 2.46
CA GLY A 95 3.93 25.27 1.48
C GLY A 95 4.46 25.18 0.05
N ASN A 96 4.61 26.35 -0.59
CA ASN A 96 5.07 26.47 -1.98
C ASN A 96 6.55 26.11 -2.19
N GLU A 97 7.32 25.92 -1.12
CA GLU A 97 8.74 25.59 -1.21
C GLU A 97 8.98 24.09 -1.31
N ILE A 98 7.96 23.24 -1.18
CA ILE A 98 8.11 21.78 -1.29
C ILE A 98 8.46 21.40 -2.73
N ARG A 99 9.60 20.73 -2.92
CA ARG A 99 9.99 20.14 -4.21
C ARG A 99 9.42 18.76 -4.39
N PHE A 100 9.49 17.94 -3.34
CA PHE A 100 8.87 16.63 -3.32
C PHE A 100 8.58 16.17 -1.90
N GLN A 101 7.66 15.21 -1.78
CA GLN A 101 7.39 14.46 -0.57
C GLN A 101 7.32 12.97 -0.89
N ALA A 102 8.03 12.16 -0.12
CA ALA A 102 7.93 10.71 -0.12
C ALA A 102 7.07 10.23 1.05
N THR A 103 6.27 9.20 0.83
CA THR A 103 5.44 8.55 1.87
C THR A 103 5.58 7.04 1.79
N ILE A 104 5.58 6.38 2.96
CA ILE A 104 5.48 4.92 3.05
C ILE A 104 4.00 4.55 3.08
N THR A 105 3.59 3.60 2.24
CA THR A 105 2.18 3.21 2.08
C THR A 105 1.92 1.75 2.45
N LYS A 106 2.85 0.84 2.15
CA LYS A 106 2.76 -0.57 2.52
C LYS A 106 4.13 -1.10 2.91
N MET A 107 4.12 -2.11 3.76
CA MET A 107 5.30 -2.85 4.17
C MET A 107 4.99 -4.34 4.16
N ALA A 108 6.03 -5.14 3.97
CA ALA A 108 5.99 -6.59 4.06
C ALA A 108 7.25 -7.05 4.81
N ARG A 109 7.15 -8.22 5.44
CA ARG A 109 8.24 -8.83 6.19
C ARG A 109 8.32 -10.30 5.85
N GLU A 110 9.54 -10.79 5.74
CA GLU A 110 9.86 -12.19 5.54
C GLU A 110 11.14 -12.47 6.34
N CYS A 111 11.15 -13.56 7.12
CA CYS A 111 12.29 -13.89 7.97
C CYS A 111 12.68 -15.33 7.75
N ALA A 112 13.95 -15.58 7.48
CA ALA A 112 14.50 -16.92 7.37
C ALA A 112 15.45 -17.19 8.53
N ARG A 113 15.24 -18.32 9.23
CA ARG A 113 16.19 -18.81 10.24
C ARG A 113 17.41 -19.42 9.54
N ASN A 114 18.61 -19.04 9.97
CA ASN A 114 19.85 -19.64 9.52
C ASN A 114 20.74 -19.93 10.74
N GLY A 115 20.61 -21.14 11.30
CA GLY A 115 21.32 -21.52 12.52
C GLY A 115 20.89 -20.66 13.71
N GLY A 116 21.85 -19.93 14.30
CA GLY A 116 21.62 -19.04 15.45
C GLY A 116 21.14 -17.63 15.10
N ASP A 117 21.03 -17.31 13.81
CA ASP A 117 20.66 -15.99 13.32
C ASP A 117 19.34 -16.02 12.52
N ILE A 118 18.71 -14.86 12.42
CA ILE A 118 17.56 -14.61 11.56
C ILE A 118 17.98 -13.60 10.49
N THR A 119 17.72 -13.93 9.22
CA THR A 119 17.87 -13.01 8.09
C THR A 119 16.50 -12.45 7.73
N ALA A 120 16.32 -11.14 7.87
CA ALA A 120 15.08 -10.45 7.55
C ALA A 120 15.14 -9.78 6.17
N ARG A 121 14.06 -9.97 5.40
CA ARG A 121 13.75 -9.25 4.18
C ARG A 121 12.54 -8.35 4.44
N ILE A 122 12.76 -7.04 4.40
CA ILE A 122 11.70 -6.05 4.64
C ILE A 122 11.36 -5.34 3.33
N GLY A 123 10.18 -5.65 2.81
CA GLY A 123 9.60 -4.97 1.65
C GLY A 123 8.96 -3.65 2.05
N ILE A 124 9.27 -2.59 1.32
CA ILE A 124 8.79 -1.24 1.56
C ILE A 124 8.23 -0.71 0.25
N GLN A 125 6.97 -0.28 0.28
CA GLN A 125 6.32 0.38 -0.84
C GLN A 125 5.89 1.77 -0.42
N GLY A 126 6.13 2.73 -1.30
CA GLY A 126 5.78 4.12 -1.08
C GLY A 126 5.51 4.85 -2.38
N ARG A 127 5.49 6.17 -2.26
CA ARG A 127 5.27 7.08 -3.37
C ARG A 127 6.08 8.34 -3.17
N VAL A 128 6.62 8.87 -4.26
CA VAL A 128 7.23 10.20 -4.33
C VAL A 128 6.26 11.10 -5.09
N ILE A 129 5.90 12.22 -4.49
CA ILE A 129 4.97 13.21 -5.01
C ILE A 129 5.74 14.50 -5.24
N ALA A 130 5.68 15.04 -6.45
CA ALA A 130 6.23 16.34 -6.79
C ALA A 130 5.42 17.45 -6.09
N GLY A 131 6.14 18.40 -5.52
CA GLY A 131 5.56 19.60 -4.92
C GLY A 131 5.57 20.80 -5.87
N PRO A 132 4.95 21.90 -5.45
CA PRO A 132 4.80 23.13 -6.25
C PRO A 132 6.13 23.77 -6.67
N ALA A 133 7.22 23.56 -5.93
CA ALA A 133 8.54 24.06 -6.30
C ALA A 133 9.25 23.21 -7.38
N GLY A 134 8.60 22.15 -7.88
CA GLY A 134 9.13 21.28 -8.93
C GLY A 134 10.13 20.23 -8.41
N ALA A 135 9.83 18.96 -8.68
CA ALA A 135 10.72 17.84 -8.35
C ALA A 135 11.90 17.76 -9.33
N PRO A 136 13.06 17.24 -8.90
CA PRO A 136 14.13 16.85 -9.82
C PRO A 136 13.70 15.65 -10.69
N ALA A 137 14.44 15.38 -11.78
CA ALA A 137 14.17 14.22 -12.65
C ALA A 137 14.35 12.88 -11.91
N THR A 138 15.21 12.83 -10.90
CA THR A 138 15.43 11.66 -10.03
C THR A 138 15.45 12.10 -8.57
N VAL A 139 14.83 11.32 -7.70
CA VAL A 139 14.77 11.53 -6.25
C VAL A 139 15.47 10.38 -5.54
N GLU A 140 16.39 10.70 -4.63
CA GLU A 140 16.92 9.72 -3.68
C GLU A 140 15.97 9.59 -2.48
N VAL A 141 15.61 8.35 -2.17
CA VAL A 141 14.73 7.98 -1.07
C VAL A 141 15.57 7.29 0.01
N PRO A 142 15.90 7.98 1.11
CA PRO A 142 16.69 7.40 2.18
C PRO A 142 15.80 6.64 3.15
N LEU A 143 16.12 5.39 3.42
CA LEU A 143 15.35 4.51 4.30
C LEU A 143 16.25 3.99 5.42
N ARG A 144 15.67 3.66 6.56
CA ARG A 144 16.30 2.91 7.63
C ARG A 144 15.37 1.81 8.08
N VAL A 145 15.95 0.63 8.28
CA VAL A 145 15.27 -0.53 8.88
C VAL A 145 16.06 -0.92 10.11
N ALA A 146 15.37 -1.06 11.24
CA ALA A 146 15.94 -1.51 12.49
C ALA A 146 15.07 -2.58 13.12
N VAL A 147 15.69 -3.56 13.76
CA VAL A 147 15.02 -4.47 14.69
C VAL A 147 15.36 -4.03 16.10
N VAL A 148 14.32 -3.86 16.91
CA VAL A 148 14.40 -3.33 18.26
C VAL A 148 13.70 -4.29 19.19
N GLN A 149 14.32 -4.57 20.34
CA GLN A 149 13.68 -5.20 21.47
C GLN A 149 12.95 -4.11 22.26
N GLY A 150 11.61 -4.17 22.25
CA GLY A 150 10.74 -3.26 23.00
C GLY A 150 10.76 -3.51 24.50
N GLY A 151 10.06 -2.67 25.25
CA GLY A 151 9.99 -2.71 26.71
C GLY A 151 10.53 -1.44 27.36
N VAL A 152 10.82 -1.51 28.66
CA VAL A 152 11.41 -0.39 29.41
C VAL A 152 12.86 -0.21 28.97
N GLY A 153 13.12 0.81 28.16
CA GLY A 153 14.43 1.05 27.55
C GLY A 153 14.61 0.23 26.27
N GLU A 154 14.02 0.70 25.16
CA GLU A 154 14.16 0.08 23.84
C GLU A 154 15.63 -0.18 23.50
N LYS A 155 15.93 -1.42 23.10
CA LYS A 155 17.28 -1.83 22.71
C LYS A 155 17.32 -2.13 21.22
N VAL A 156 18.13 -1.37 20.48
CA VAL A 156 18.40 -1.65 19.07
C VAL A 156 19.25 -2.91 18.96
N ILE A 157 18.74 -3.92 18.26
CA ILE A 157 19.44 -5.19 18.03
C ILE A 157 20.27 -5.11 16.76
N ALA A 158 19.68 -4.59 15.68
CA ALA A 158 20.37 -4.29 14.43
C ALA A 158 19.69 -3.10 13.72
N SER A 159 20.45 -2.32 12.97
CA SER A 159 19.93 -1.19 12.19
C SER A 159 20.77 -1.00 10.94
N LYS A 160 20.12 -0.81 9.80
CA LYS A 160 20.77 -0.52 8.51
C LYS A 160 20.07 0.62 7.79
N ALA A 161 20.89 1.47 7.18
CA ALA A 161 20.46 2.55 6.31
C ALA A 161 20.55 2.11 4.85
N TYR A 162 19.57 2.52 4.05
CA TYR A 162 19.41 2.18 2.65
C TYR A 162 19.09 3.43 1.84
N ARG A 163 19.34 3.34 0.53
CA ARG A 163 18.94 4.36 -0.42
C ARG A 163 18.39 3.68 -1.66
N THR A 164 17.32 4.23 -2.21
CA THR A 164 16.83 3.87 -3.54
C THR A 164 16.61 5.13 -4.36
N THR A 165 16.77 5.03 -5.68
CA THR A 165 16.61 6.16 -6.60
C THR A 165 15.33 5.97 -7.39
N VAL A 166 14.48 7.00 -7.41
CA VAL A 166 13.18 7.00 -8.09
C VAL A 166 13.22 8.00 -9.23
N GLY A 167 12.97 7.56 -10.46
CA GLY A 167 12.77 8.44 -11.60
C GLY A 167 11.40 9.11 -11.55
N MET A 168 11.36 10.43 -11.66
CA MET A 168 10.11 11.19 -11.68
C MET A 168 9.50 11.20 -13.09
N SER A 169 8.17 11.10 -13.15
CA SER A 169 7.39 11.20 -14.38
C SER A 169 6.51 12.45 -14.39
N GLU A 170 5.98 12.81 -15.57
CA GLU A 170 5.13 13.99 -15.75
C GLU A 170 3.87 13.99 -14.88
N GLY A 171 3.38 12.81 -14.47
CA GLY A 171 2.23 12.68 -13.58
C GLY A 171 2.46 13.17 -12.15
N GLY A 172 3.68 13.61 -11.81
CA GLY A 172 4.02 14.23 -10.53
C GLY A 172 3.89 13.30 -9.32
N SER A 173 3.63 12.00 -9.53
CA SER A 173 3.37 11.05 -8.45
C SER A 173 3.77 9.64 -8.88
N VAL A 174 4.89 9.16 -8.37
CA VAL A 174 5.52 7.90 -8.82
C VAL A 174 5.62 6.93 -7.65
N PRO A 175 5.15 5.68 -7.79
CA PRO A 175 5.35 4.66 -6.77
C PRO A 175 6.82 4.22 -6.73
N PHE A 176 7.28 3.80 -5.55
CA PHE A 176 8.55 3.11 -5.42
C PHE A 176 8.39 1.85 -4.57
N THR A 177 9.24 0.88 -4.84
CA THR A 177 9.39 -0.34 -4.04
C THR A 177 10.86 -0.54 -3.73
N PHE A 178 11.13 -1.04 -2.53
CA PHE A 178 12.47 -1.38 -2.07
C PHE A 178 12.39 -2.60 -1.16
N VAL A 179 13.40 -3.47 -1.22
CA VAL A 179 13.52 -4.61 -0.32
C VAL A 179 14.88 -4.50 0.38
N ALA A 180 14.85 -4.40 1.71
CA ALA A 180 16.04 -4.52 2.54
C ALA A 180 16.28 -6.01 2.79
N GLU A 181 17.37 -6.59 2.27
CA GLU A 181 17.57 -8.05 2.26
C GLU A 181 18.72 -8.55 3.14
N ASP A 182 19.55 -7.64 3.64
CA ASP A 182 20.79 -7.94 4.36
C ASP A 182 20.70 -7.61 5.86
N LEU A 183 19.49 -7.50 6.42
CA LEU A 183 19.29 -7.29 7.85
C LEU A 183 19.35 -8.63 8.59
N VAL A 184 20.49 -8.90 9.23
CA VAL A 184 20.71 -10.12 10.03
C VAL A 184 20.80 -9.75 11.50
N TYR A 185 20.18 -10.56 12.36
CA TYR A 185 20.21 -10.38 13.80
C TYR A 185 20.17 -11.74 14.53
N PRO A 186 20.70 -11.84 15.75
CA PRO A 186 20.69 -13.09 16.50
C PRO A 186 19.27 -13.50 16.86
N MET A 187 19.01 -14.80 16.84
CA MET A 187 17.73 -15.36 17.26
C MET A 187 17.44 -14.97 18.73
N PRO A 188 16.27 -14.37 19.03
CA PRO A 188 15.91 -14.01 20.39
C PRO A 188 15.70 -15.25 21.25
N SER A 189 15.81 -15.08 22.58
CA SER A 189 15.32 -16.10 23.49
C SER A 189 13.79 -16.20 23.38
N ALA A 190 13.21 -17.36 23.71
CA ALA A 190 11.76 -17.55 23.69
C ALA A 190 11.00 -16.53 24.57
N LYS A 191 11.65 -15.96 25.59
CA LYS A 191 11.05 -14.92 26.46
C LYS A 191 11.04 -13.54 25.82
N ASP A 192 11.95 -13.29 24.89
CA ASP A 192 12.14 -11.98 24.27
C ASP A 192 11.53 -11.89 22.87
N ALA A 193 11.23 -13.02 22.22
CA ALA A 193 10.78 -13.09 20.83
C ALA A 193 9.61 -12.13 20.54
N ASP A 194 8.59 -12.12 21.39
CA ASP A 194 7.39 -11.28 21.22
C ASP A 194 7.64 -9.78 21.45
N SER A 195 8.78 -9.42 22.04
CA SER A 195 9.14 -8.01 22.27
C SER A 195 9.88 -7.39 21.08
N TYR A 196 10.25 -8.18 20.08
CA TYR A 196 10.98 -7.67 18.92
C TYR A 196 10.01 -6.97 17.96
N ILE A 197 10.44 -5.85 17.40
CA ILE A 197 9.68 -5.04 16.46
C ILE A 197 10.63 -4.54 15.36
N PHE A 198 10.23 -4.66 14.10
CA PHE A 198 10.90 -3.95 13.02
C PHE A 198 10.35 -2.53 12.91
N TYR A 199 11.24 -1.55 12.97
CA TYR A 199 10.95 -0.17 12.64
C TYR A 199 11.51 0.18 11.26
N VAL A 200 10.64 0.69 10.40
CA VAL A 200 10.98 1.27 9.10
C VAL A 200 10.75 2.77 9.15
N GLY A 201 11.57 3.54 8.45
CA GLY A 201 11.30 4.97 8.30
C GLY A 201 12.24 5.63 7.31
N PHE A 202 11.89 6.84 6.90
CA PHE A 202 12.84 7.68 6.18
C PHE A 202 13.94 8.17 7.12
N ASP A 203 15.17 8.21 6.62
CA ASP A 203 16.32 8.65 7.40
C ASP A 203 17.22 9.61 6.60
N PRO A 204 16.97 10.92 6.65
CA PRO A 204 17.78 11.89 5.90
C PRO A 204 19.29 11.83 6.22
N GLN A 205 19.67 11.34 7.40
CA GLN A 205 21.10 11.18 7.75
C GLN A 205 21.77 10.08 6.94
N ALA A 206 20.99 9.12 6.43
CA ALA A 206 21.48 8.10 5.53
C ALA A 206 22.07 8.69 4.25
N LEU A 207 21.74 9.94 3.87
CA LEU A 207 22.27 10.65 2.68
C LEU A 207 23.66 11.23 2.90
N SER A 208 24.05 11.49 4.15
CA SER A 208 25.39 11.98 4.49
C SER A 208 26.45 10.88 4.28
N PRO A 209 27.68 11.22 3.87
CA PRO A 209 28.78 10.26 3.86
C PRO A 209 29.03 9.72 5.28
N GLU A 210 29.24 8.41 5.42
CA GLU A 210 29.53 7.81 6.72
C GLU A 210 30.75 8.51 7.36
N PRO A 211 30.67 8.96 8.62
CA PRO A 211 31.82 9.54 9.29
C PRO A 211 32.94 8.51 9.29
N LYS A 212 34.11 8.85 8.70
CA LYS A 212 35.29 7.98 8.72
C LYS A 212 35.49 7.46 10.14
N ALA A 213 35.42 6.13 10.31
CA ALA A 213 35.57 5.49 11.61
C ALA A 213 36.81 6.08 12.31
N ARG A 214 36.61 6.69 13.48
CA ARG A 214 37.71 7.24 14.26
C ARG A 214 38.68 6.10 14.53
N ALA A 215 39.89 6.19 13.97
CA ALA A 215 40.96 5.25 14.22
C ALA A 215 41.10 5.09 15.74
N LYS A 216 40.92 3.86 16.25
CA LYS A 216 41.22 3.56 17.65
C LYS A 216 42.69 3.94 17.88
N LYS A 217 42.93 4.95 18.72
CA LYS A 217 44.28 5.19 19.25
C LYS A 217 44.66 3.91 20.01
N LYS A 218 45.75 3.29 19.55
CA LYS A 218 46.42 2.17 20.23
C LYS A 218 46.99 2.65 21.56
#